data_AF-A0A8B3F999-F1
#
_entry.id   AF-A0A8B3F999-F1
#
_cell.length_a   1.000
_cell.length_b   1.000
_cell.length_c   1.000
_cell.angle_alpha   90.00
_cell.angle_beta   90.00
_cell.angle_gamma   90.00
#
_symmetry.space_group_name_H-M   'P 1'
#
loop_
_entity.id
_entity.type
_entity.pdbx_description
1 polymer ?
#
loop_
_entity_poly.entity_id
_entity_poly.type
_entity_poly.pdbx_seq_one_letter_code
_entity_poly.pdbx_strand_id
1 'polypeptide(L)'
;MENNLLISDGFLTSLSDLELLSLHSEILTELRSRGVIRTKNNPVGDYAEWLVSKALGMTLLSNSSAGADAIDSDGMKVQIKARRVTPDNPSRQLSALRNYEAAYFDYLIAVIFNETYNVLDGYKIPHEVIRDYARHSDHVNAHIINLKGAILTDPRVISIKENLAVSNSVSINEESFEAPQFEAVKDVLNQQNKMSNSTMLAERLKAIGMECFVNYYHHFANSNLSSADIIEQMHSHEGYTEKSCRTRLSKARKVIRDGLSIEALTLIADSGRIQDSVKKSALKLISDLN
;
A
#
# COMPACT_ATOMS: atom_id res chain seq x y z
N MET A 1 -25.61 -6.53 -8.58
CA MET A 1 -24.55 -5.51 -8.76
C MET A 1 -25.23 -4.33 -9.42
N GLU A 2 -25.34 -3.22 -8.71
CA GLU A 2 -25.92 -2.00 -9.26
C GLU A 2 -25.06 -1.53 -10.44
N ASN A 3 -25.72 -1.23 -11.56
CA ASN A 3 -25.07 -0.60 -12.69
C ASN A 3 -24.71 0.82 -12.28
N ASN A 4 -23.42 1.13 -12.22
CA ASN A 4 -22.90 2.51 -12.07
C ASN A 4 -23.13 3.33 -13.37
N LEU A 5 -24.34 3.26 -13.96
CA LEU A 5 -24.75 4.15 -15.04
C LEU A 5 -25.09 5.50 -14.41
N LEU A 6 -24.05 6.32 -14.23
CA LEU A 6 -24.11 7.60 -13.53
C LEU A 6 -24.68 8.74 -14.37
N ILE A 7 -24.97 8.50 -15.65
CA ILE A 7 -25.34 9.52 -16.62
C ILE A 7 -26.60 9.07 -17.36
N SER A 8 -27.55 10.00 -17.55
CA SER A 8 -28.77 9.76 -18.32
C SER A 8 -28.46 9.34 -19.75
N ASP A 9 -29.18 8.34 -20.25
CA ASP A 9 -29.14 7.94 -21.66
C ASP A 9 -29.32 9.18 -22.55
N GLY A 10 -28.27 9.55 -23.29
CA GLY A 10 -28.28 10.69 -24.21
C GLY A 10 -27.17 11.73 -24.02
N PHE A 11 -26.63 11.91 -22.80
CA PHE A 11 -25.60 12.95 -22.57
C PHE A 11 -24.32 12.66 -23.34
N LEU A 12 -23.75 11.45 -23.20
CA LEU A 12 -22.51 11.11 -23.89
C LEU A 12 -22.66 11.13 -25.41
N THR A 13 -23.83 10.74 -25.94
CA THR A 13 -24.12 10.79 -27.38
C THR A 13 -24.34 12.22 -27.90
N SER A 14 -24.55 13.20 -27.01
CA SER A 14 -24.70 14.61 -27.38
C SER A 14 -23.37 15.36 -27.48
N LEU A 15 -22.30 14.79 -26.93
CA LEU A 15 -20.97 15.39 -26.93
C LEU A 15 -20.22 15.05 -28.22
N SER A 16 -19.44 16.00 -28.71
CA SER A 16 -18.44 15.76 -29.76
C SER A 16 -17.25 14.93 -29.26
N ASP A 17 -16.47 14.38 -30.19
CA ASP A 17 -15.26 13.62 -29.87
C ASP A 17 -14.29 14.41 -28.97
N LEU A 18 -14.13 15.71 -29.21
CA LEU A 18 -13.25 16.56 -28.41
C LEU A 18 -13.79 16.80 -26.99
N GLU A 19 -15.11 16.95 -26.85
CA GLU A 19 -15.75 17.09 -25.53
C GLU A 19 -15.66 15.79 -24.73
N LEU A 20 -15.81 14.63 -25.38
CA LEU A 20 -15.60 13.33 -24.74
C LEU A 20 -14.16 13.15 -24.23
N LEU A 21 -13.17 13.53 -25.05
CA LEU A 21 -11.76 13.50 -24.65
C LEU A 21 -11.45 14.51 -23.53
N SER A 22 -12.09 15.68 -23.55
CA SER A 22 -11.97 16.70 -22.50
C SER A 22 -12.54 16.19 -21.18
N LEU A 23 -13.76 15.63 -21.20
CA LEU A 23 -14.38 14.98 -20.05
C LEU A 23 -13.51 13.82 -19.51
N HIS A 24 -12.93 13.00 -20.39
CA HIS A 24 -12.01 11.95 -19.97
C HIS A 24 -10.78 12.51 -19.22
N SER A 25 -10.18 13.59 -19.73
CA SER A 25 -9.04 14.26 -19.09
C SER A 25 -9.40 14.85 -17.72
N GLU A 26 -10.59 15.44 -17.58
CA GLU A 26 -11.11 15.96 -16.32
C GLU A 26 -11.31 14.84 -15.29
N ILE A 27 -11.95 13.72 -15.69
CA ILE A 27 -12.13 12.53 -14.84
C ILE A 27 -10.78 12.02 -14.32
N LEU A 28 -9.77 11.87 -15.20
CA LEU A 28 -8.44 11.43 -14.79
C LEU A 28 -7.75 12.45 -13.86
N THR A 29 -7.99 13.74 -14.07
CA THR A 29 -7.45 14.79 -13.20
C THR A 29 -8.05 14.71 -11.80
N GLU A 30 -9.36 14.49 -11.71
CA GLU A 30 -10.06 14.32 -10.43
C GLU A 30 -9.62 13.04 -9.70
N LEU A 31 -9.54 11.89 -10.39
CA LEU A 31 -9.04 10.65 -9.80
C LEU A 31 -7.62 10.79 -9.26
N ARG A 32 -6.76 11.55 -9.95
CA ARG A 32 -5.40 11.84 -9.48
C ARG A 32 -5.39 12.76 -8.27
N SER A 33 -6.24 13.78 -8.25
CA SER A 33 -6.43 14.69 -7.11
C SER A 33 -6.83 13.92 -5.84
N ARG A 34 -7.70 12.91 -5.99
CA ARG A 34 -8.11 11.98 -4.91
C ARG A 34 -7.05 10.96 -4.51
N GLY A 35 -5.88 10.95 -5.19
CA GLY A 35 -4.82 9.98 -4.96
C GLY A 35 -5.15 8.55 -5.43
N VAL A 36 -6.21 8.37 -6.23
CA VAL A 36 -6.64 7.05 -6.73
C VAL A 36 -5.76 6.57 -7.87
N ILE A 37 -5.31 7.48 -8.73
CA ILE A 37 -4.36 7.17 -9.81
C ILE A 37 -3.09 8.02 -9.71
N ARG A 38 -1.98 7.50 -10.23
CA ARG A 38 -0.65 8.13 -10.14
C ARG A 38 -0.28 8.82 -11.46
N THR A 39 -0.71 8.23 -12.57
CA THR A 39 -0.51 8.68 -13.94
C THR A 39 -1.85 9.04 -14.59
N LYS A 40 -1.81 9.79 -15.70
CA LYS A 40 -3.00 10.07 -16.53
C LYS A 40 -3.11 9.08 -17.72
N ASN A 41 -2.50 7.91 -17.60
CA ASN A 41 -2.64 6.84 -18.60
C ASN A 41 -3.92 6.04 -18.32
N ASN A 42 -4.06 4.87 -18.95
CA ASN A 42 -5.15 3.96 -18.66
C ASN A 42 -5.21 3.65 -17.14
N PRO A 43 -6.32 3.98 -16.45
CA PRO A 43 -6.38 3.99 -14.99
C PRO A 43 -6.41 2.60 -14.36
N VAL A 44 -6.60 1.52 -15.13
CA VAL A 44 -6.80 0.16 -14.59
C VAL A 44 -5.66 -0.29 -13.69
N GLY A 45 -4.41 0.00 -14.06
CA GLY A 45 -3.22 -0.37 -13.27
C GLY A 45 -3.18 0.40 -11.96
N ASP A 46 -3.13 1.73 -12.04
CA ASP A 46 -3.05 2.59 -10.86
C ASP A 46 -4.24 2.40 -9.91
N TYR A 47 -5.45 2.22 -10.44
CA TYR A 47 -6.64 1.94 -9.64
C TYR A 47 -6.51 0.62 -8.87
N ALA A 48 -5.98 -0.43 -9.50
CA ALA A 48 -5.75 -1.70 -8.82
C ALA A 48 -4.70 -1.57 -7.72
N GLU A 49 -3.61 -0.85 -7.98
CA GLU A 49 -2.56 -0.58 -7.00
C GLU A 49 -3.13 0.16 -5.77
N TRP A 50 -3.91 1.22 -6.01
CA TRP A 50 -4.59 1.98 -4.95
C TRP A 50 -5.56 1.10 -4.17
N LEU A 51 -6.44 0.37 -4.87
CA LEU A 51 -7.48 -0.45 -4.25
C LEU A 51 -6.88 -1.55 -3.39
N VAL A 52 -5.90 -2.29 -3.91
CA VAL A 52 -5.21 -3.37 -3.20
C VAL A 52 -4.45 -2.80 -2.00
N SER A 53 -3.76 -1.67 -2.16
CA SER A 53 -3.01 -1.07 -1.06
C SER A 53 -3.90 -0.58 0.06
N LYS A 54 -5.04 0.04 -0.28
CA LYS A 54 -6.04 0.47 0.69
C LYS A 54 -6.68 -0.74 1.39
N ALA A 55 -7.05 -1.77 0.64
CA ALA A 55 -7.74 -2.94 1.16
C ALA A 55 -6.87 -3.83 2.06
N LEU A 56 -5.58 -3.94 1.74
CA LEU A 56 -4.65 -4.85 2.41
C LEU A 56 -3.57 -4.13 3.24
N GLY A 57 -3.67 -2.80 3.38
CA GLY A 57 -2.73 -1.99 4.16
C GLY A 57 -1.30 -1.99 3.60
N MET A 58 -1.13 -2.12 2.28
CA MET A 58 0.19 -2.15 1.64
C MET A 58 0.76 -0.75 1.42
N THR A 59 2.08 -0.65 1.38
CA THR A 59 2.78 0.59 1.03
C THR A 59 3.18 0.54 -0.44
N LEU A 60 2.63 1.43 -1.27
CA LEU A 60 3.04 1.55 -2.67
C LEU A 60 4.49 2.01 -2.80
N LEU A 61 5.21 1.37 -3.71
CA LEU A 61 6.56 1.74 -4.12
C LEU A 61 6.50 2.84 -5.19
N SER A 62 7.60 3.59 -5.34
CA SER A 62 7.71 4.57 -6.42
C SER A 62 7.75 3.88 -7.79
N ASN A 63 7.27 4.58 -8.83
CA ASN A 63 7.19 4.06 -10.21
C ASN A 63 8.55 3.63 -10.81
N SER A 64 9.66 3.98 -10.18
CA SER A 64 11.02 3.63 -10.61
C SER A 64 11.56 2.35 -9.94
N SER A 65 10.76 1.69 -9.10
CA SER A 65 11.17 0.46 -8.42
C SER A 65 11.16 -0.72 -9.38
N ALA A 66 12.25 -1.49 -9.42
CA ALA A 66 12.36 -2.61 -10.33
C ALA A 66 11.41 -3.74 -9.91
N GLY A 67 10.37 -4.00 -10.73
CA GLY A 67 9.58 -5.24 -10.71
C GLY A 67 8.68 -5.48 -9.49
N ALA A 68 8.42 -4.47 -8.65
CA ALA A 68 7.47 -4.55 -7.56
C ALA A 68 6.72 -3.21 -7.42
N ASP A 69 5.43 -3.28 -7.10
CA ASP A 69 4.54 -2.12 -7.02
C ASP A 69 4.23 -1.74 -5.56
N ALA A 70 4.31 -2.69 -4.62
CA ALA A 70 4.02 -2.46 -3.21
C ALA A 70 4.86 -3.32 -2.27
N ILE A 71 4.84 -2.99 -0.98
CA ILE A 71 5.36 -3.79 0.12
C ILE A 71 4.20 -4.07 1.10
N ASP A 72 4.04 -5.31 1.52
CA ASP A 72 3.03 -5.69 2.52
C ASP A 72 3.47 -5.42 3.97
N SER A 73 2.62 -5.77 4.94
CA SER A 73 2.90 -5.58 6.37
C SER A 73 4.11 -6.39 6.89
N ASP A 74 4.41 -7.51 6.22
CA ASP A 74 5.51 -8.43 6.56
C ASP A 74 6.82 -8.06 5.85
N GLY A 75 6.80 -7.05 4.99
CA GLY A 75 7.96 -6.58 4.23
C GLY A 75 8.16 -7.31 2.90
N MET A 76 7.20 -8.12 2.47
CA MET A 76 7.24 -8.83 1.20
C MET A 76 6.95 -7.87 0.05
N LYS A 77 7.71 -8.01 -1.04
CA LYS A 77 7.53 -7.25 -2.27
C LYS A 77 6.40 -7.84 -3.10
N VAL A 78 5.50 -6.98 -3.55
CA VAL A 78 4.28 -7.37 -4.25
C VAL A 78 4.28 -6.73 -5.64
N GLN A 79 4.09 -7.54 -6.67
CA GLN A 79 3.67 -7.03 -7.98
C GLN A 79 2.16 -7.07 -8.04
N ILE A 80 1.53 -6.02 -8.54
CA ILE A 80 0.09 -5.88 -8.74
C ILE A 80 -0.15 -5.82 -10.26
N LYS A 81 -1.05 -6.67 -10.76
CA LYS A 81 -1.51 -6.62 -12.14
C LYS A 81 -3.03 -6.63 -12.16
N ALA A 82 -3.61 -5.98 -13.16
CA ALA A 82 -5.05 -5.98 -13.31
C ALA A 82 -5.48 -6.13 -14.76
N ARG A 83 -6.72 -6.60 -14.92
CA ARG A 83 -7.37 -6.74 -16.21
C ARG A 83 -8.82 -6.29 -16.10
N ARG A 84 -9.23 -5.38 -16.98
CA ARG A 84 -10.64 -5.05 -17.20
C ARG A 84 -11.18 -5.95 -18.31
N VAL A 85 -12.18 -6.77 -18.00
CA VAL A 85 -12.89 -7.58 -19.00
C VAL A 85 -14.13 -6.85 -19.47
N THR A 86 -14.41 -6.97 -20.76
CA THR A 86 -15.61 -6.42 -21.41
C THR A 86 -16.29 -7.53 -22.22
N PRO A 87 -17.57 -7.37 -22.62
CA PRO A 87 -18.23 -8.32 -23.52
C PRO A 87 -17.42 -8.61 -24.79
N ASP A 88 -16.79 -7.59 -25.37
CA ASP A 88 -15.96 -7.73 -26.59
C ASP A 88 -14.58 -8.34 -26.32
N ASN A 89 -14.10 -8.30 -25.08
CA ASN A 89 -12.81 -8.86 -24.69
C ASN A 89 -12.89 -9.53 -23.31
N PRO A 90 -13.39 -10.78 -23.24
CA PRO A 90 -13.52 -11.52 -21.99
C PRO A 90 -12.19 -12.10 -21.50
N SER A 91 -11.07 -11.83 -22.17
CA SER A 91 -9.78 -12.40 -21.82
C SER A 91 -9.29 -11.91 -20.46
N ARG A 92 -8.99 -12.86 -19.57
CA ARG A 92 -8.37 -12.67 -18.25
C ARG A 92 -6.84 -12.76 -18.29
N GLN A 93 -6.25 -12.55 -19.47
CA GLN A 93 -4.80 -12.49 -19.65
C GLN A 93 -4.25 -11.20 -19.03
N LEU A 94 -3.23 -11.34 -18.19
CA LEU A 94 -2.50 -10.23 -17.58
C LEU A 94 -1.40 -9.73 -18.53
N SER A 95 -0.94 -8.50 -18.30
CA SER A 95 0.25 -8.00 -19.01
C SER A 95 1.51 -8.80 -18.63
N ALA A 96 2.49 -8.77 -19.53
CA ALA A 96 3.71 -9.55 -19.44
C ALA A 96 4.51 -9.28 -18.15
N LEU A 97 4.93 -10.35 -17.49
CA LEU A 97 5.84 -10.35 -16.35
C LEU A 97 7.28 -10.52 -16.86
N ARG A 98 8.00 -9.41 -16.95
CA ARG A 98 9.39 -9.36 -17.42
C ARG A 98 10.36 -9.65 -16.29
N ASN A 99 11.59 -10.08 -16.64
CA ASN A 99 12.67 -10.35 -15.68
C ASN A 99 12.24 -11.27 -14.53
N TYR A 100 11.42 -12.27 -14.85
CA TYR A 100 10.86 -13.21 -13.86
C TYR A 100 11.97 -13.85 -13.01
N GLU A 101 13.05 -14.30 -13.65
CA GLU A 101 14.20 -14.92 -12.99
C GLU A 101 14.95 -14.00 -12.00
N ALA A 102 14.77 -12.68 -12.10
CA ALA A 102 15.38 -11.73 -11.17
C ALA A 102 14.66 -11.67 -9.80
N ALA A 103 13.52 -12.36 -9.66
CA ALA A 103 12.77 -12.49 -8.41
C ALA A 103 12.54 -11.15 -7.67
N TYR A 104 12.17 -10.11 -8.42
CA TYR A 104 11.99 -8.77 -7.87
C TYR A 104 10.79 -8.62 -6.92
N PHE A 105 9.86 -9.57 -6.95
CA PHE A 105 8.68 -9.62 -6.10
C PHE A 105 8.46 -11.03 -5.57
N ASP A 106 7.90 -11.15 -4.37
CA ASP A 106 7.67 -12.42 -3.67
C ASP A 106 6.33 -13.07 -4.05
N TYR A 107 5.33 -12.25 -4.37
CA TYR A 107 4.05 -12.73 -4.89
C TYR A 107 3.35 -11.69 -5.77
N LEU A 108 2.47 -12.19 -6.64
CA LEU A 108 1.60 -11.40 -7.50
C LEU A 108 0.23 -11.24 -6.84
N ILE A 109 -0.27 -10.02 -6.81
CA ILE A 109 -1.71 -9.77 -6.68
C ILE A 109 -2.28 -9.48 -8.06
N ALA A 110 -3.32 -10.23 -8.42
CA ALA A 110 -4.01 -10.04 -9.68
C ALA A 110 -5.49 -9.73 -9.49
N VAL A 111 -5.97 -8.64 -10.09
CA VAL A 111 -7.35 -8.17 -9.96
C VAL A 111 -8.06 -8.22 -11.31
N ILE A 112 -9.25 -8.80 -11.36
CA ILE A 112 -10.13 -8.78 -12.53
C ILE A 112 -11.29 -7.82 -12.25
N PHE A 113 -11.41 -6.79 -13.09
CA PHE A 113 -12.53 -5.85 -13.06
C PHE A 113 -13.51 -6.16 -14.20
N ASN A 114 -14.80 -5.88 -13.99
CA ASN A 114 -15.76 -5.79 -15.09
C ASN A 114 -15.61 -4.44 -15.84
N GLU A 115 -16.43 -4.24 -16.87
CA GLU A 115 -16.40 -3.03 -17.70
C GLU A 115 -16.64 -1.73 -16.92
N THR A 116 -17.37 -1.81 -15.80
CA THR A 116 -17.68 -0.69 -14.89
C THR A 116 -16.75 -0.60 -13.68
N TYR A 117 -15.56 -1.22 -13.76
CA TYR A 117 -14.50 -1.19 -12.73
C TYR A 117 -14.86 -1.86 -11.40
N ASN A 118 -15.96 -2.60 -11.33
CA ASN A 118 -16.27 -3.43 -10.16
C ASN A 118 -15.37 -4.67 -10.13
N VAL A 119 -14.92 -5.05 -8.94
CA VAL A 119 -14.09 -6.25 -8.73
C VAL A 119 -14.92 -7.50 -9.02
N LEU A 120 -14.53 -8.24 -10.06
CA LEU A 120 -15.07 -9.58 -10.33
C LEU A 120 -14.34 -10.63 -9.50
N ASP A 121 -13.00 -10.58 -9.47
CA ASP A 121 -12.16 -11.51 -8.74
C ASP A 121 -10.83 -10.85 -8.32
N GLY A 122 -10.19 -11.40 -7.30
CA GLY A 122 -8.84 -11.03 -6.89
C GLY A 122 -8.08 -12.26 -6.38
N TYR A 123 -6.80 -12.38 -6.73
CA TYR A 123 -5.96 -13.52 -6.35
C TYR A 123 -4.59 -13.07 -5.82
N LYS A 124 -4.13 -13.71 -4.76
CA LYS A 124 -2.73 -13.71 -4.31
C LYS A 124 -2.06 -15.00 -4.81
N ILE A 125 -1.03 -14.85 -5.63
CA ILE A 125 -0.34 -15.94 -6.34
C ILE A 125 1.15 -15.89 -5.96
N PRO A 126 1.68 -16.89 -5.22
CA PRO A 126 3.11 -16.95 -4.91
C PRO A 126 3.97 -16.92 -6.18
N HIS A 127 5.16 -16.32 -6.11
CA HIS A 127 6.05 -16.17 -7.26
C HIS A 127 6.28 -17.51 -7.97
N GLU A 128 6.61 -18.58 -7.24
CA GLU A 128 6.86 -19.92 -7.77
C GLU A 128 5.71 -20.51 -8.61
N VAL A 129 4.45 -20.22 -8.25
CA VAL A 129 3.25 -20.72 -8.94
C VAL A 129 3.15 -20.13 -10.34
N ILE A 130 3.70 -18.93 -10.56
CA ILE A 130 3.67 -18.27 -11.86
C ILE A 130 4.35 -19.12 -12.93
N ARG A 131 5.48 -19.77 -12.61
CA ARG A 131 6.22 -20.61 -13.57
C ARG A 131 5.39 -21.79 -14.06
N ASP A 132 4.57 -22.37 -13.19
CA ASP A 132 3.77 -23.57 -13.49
C ASP A 132 2.66 -23.28 -14.52
N TYR A 133 2.17 -22.04 -14.58
CA TYR A 133 0.99 -21.65 -15.37
C TYR A 133 1.25 -20.58 -16.43
N ALA A 134 2.37 -19.86 -16.36
CA ALA A 134 2.68 -18.83 -17.33
C ALA A 134 3.21 -19.43 -18.63
N ARG A 135 2.75 -18.89 -19.75
CA ARG A 135 3.38 -19.14 -21.05
C ARG A 135 4.60 -18.22 -21.19
N HIS A 136 5.76 -18.78 -21.49
CA HIS A 136 6.91 -17.99 -21.93
C HIS A 136 6.68 -17.42 -23.33
N SER A 137 7.01 -16.14 -23.52
CA SER A 137 7.00 -15.49 -24.83
C SER A 137 8.38 -14.95 -25.16
N ASP A 138 9.03 -15.57 -26.14
CA ASP A 138 10.38 -15.21 -26.56
C ASP A 138 10.45 -13.79 -27.13
N HIS A 139 9.40 -13.36 -27.86
CA HIS A 139 9.34 -12.05 -28.50
C HIS A 139 9.42 -10.88 -27.50
N VAL A 140 8.78 -11.02 -26.34
CA VAL A 140 8.79 -10.00 -25.28
C VAL A 140 9.69 -10.39 -24.09
N ASN A 141 10.37 -11.54 -24.18
CA ASN A 141 11.16 -12.17 -23.13
C ASN A 141 10.49 -12.09 -21.76
N ALA A 142 9.27 -12.65 -21.68
CA ALA A 142 8.42 -12.49 -20.51
C ALA A 142 7.47 -13.67 -20.31
N HIS A 143 6.95 -13.76 -19.08
CA HIS A 143 5.95 -14.72 -18.67
C HIS A 143 4.56 -14.10 -18.76
N ILE A 144 3.63 -14.77 -19.45
CA ILE A 144 2.25 -14.31 -19.61
C ILE A 144 1.31 -15.27 -18.89
N ILE A 145 0.60 -14.76 -17.90
CA ILE A 145 -0.41 -15.51 -17.14
C ILE A 145 -1.80 -15.21 -17.69
N ASN A 146 -2.63 -16.25 -17.79
CA ASN A 146 -4.07 -16.11 -18.02
C ASN A 146 -4.83 -16.70 -16.83
N LEU A 147 -5.62 -15.88 -16.15
CA LEU A 147 -6.33 -16.28 -14.93
C LEU A 147 -7.61 -17.06 -15.28
N LYS A 148 -7.43 -18.29 -15.76
CA LYS A 148 -8.49 -19.23 -16.11
C LYS A 148 -8.01 -20.67 -15.95
N GLY A 149 -8.93 -21.60 -15.72
CA GLY A 149 -8.61 -23.03 -15.63
C GLY A 149 -7.83 -23.40 -14.36
N ALA A 150 -6.85 -24.30 -14.50
CA ALA A 150 -6.20 -24.99 -13.38
C ALA A 150 -5.53 -24.08 -12.33
N ILE A 151 -5.02 -22.90 -12.73
CA ILE A 151 -4.44 -21.93 -11.79
C ILE A 151 -5.46 -21.45 -10.74
N LEU A 152 -6.75 -21.39 -11.09
CA LEU A 152 -7.80 -20.93 -10.18
C LEU A 152 -8.18 -21.98 -9.12
N THR A 153 -7.76 -23.23 -9.32
CA THR A 153 -8.00 -24.36 -8.41
C THR A 153 -6.73 -24.82 -7.69
N ASP A 154 -5.58 -24.22 -7.98
CA ASP A 154 -4.34 -24.52 -7.27
C ASP A 154 -4.46 -24.04 -5.80
N PRO A 155 -4.26 -24.90 -4.80
CA PRO A 155 -4.42 -24.54 -3.39
C PRO A 155 -3.43 -23.47 -2.91
N ARG A 156 -2.34 -23.21 -3.64
CA ARG A 156 -1.38 -22.12 -3.36
C ARG A 156 -1.92 -20.75 -3.80
N VAL A 157 -2.95 -20.71 -4.65
CA VAL A 157 -3.58 -19.47 -5.12
C VAL A 157 -4.74 -19.10 -4.19
N ILE A 158 -4.60 -17.97 -3.50
CA ILE A 158 -5.57 -17.53 -2.48
C ILE A 158 -6.48 -16.47 -3.09
N SER A 159 -7.79 -16.68 -3.03
CA SER A 159 -8.77 -15.63 -3.38
C SER A 159 -8.73 -14.51 -2.33
N ILE A 160 -8.63 -13.27 -2.80
CA ILE A 160 -8.69 -12.05 -1.98
C ILE A 160 -9.90 -11.17 -2.36
N LYS A 161 -10.84 -11.72 -3.14
CA LYS A 161 -12.00 -10.99 -3.67
C LYS A 161 -12.78 -10.26 -2.57
N GLU A 162 -13.06 -10.94 -1.47
CA GLU A 162 -13.84 -10.37 -0.36
C GLU A 162 -13.12 -9.20 0.32
N ASN A 163 -11.80 -9.27 0.47
CA ASN A 163 -11.01 -8.15 1.01
C ASN A 163 -11.14 -6.90 0.13
N LEU A 164 -11.19 -7.09 -1.19
CA LEU A 164 -11.33 -5.98 -2.15
C LEU A 164 -12.76 -5.43 -2.22
N ALA A 165 -13.78 -6.28 -1.98
CA ALA A 165 -15.19 -5.87 -2.00
C ALA A 165 -15.56 -4.96 -0.81
N VAL A 166 -15.10 -5.29 0.40
CA VAL A 166 -15.36 -4.49 1.62
C VAL A 166 -14.79 -3.08 1.52
N SER A 167 -13.68 -2.91 0.80
CA SER A 167 -13.04 -1.60 0.63
C SER A 167 -13.78 -0.68 -0.35
N ASN A 168 -14.65 -1.25 -1.19
CA ASN A 168 -15.43 -0.51 -2.19
C ASN A 168 -16.75 0.03 -1.60
N SER A 169 -17.32 -0.61 -0.58
CA SER A 169 -18.57 -0.21 0.07
C SER A 169 -18.43 0.89 1.13
N VAL A 170 -17.22 1.17 1.62
CA VAL A 170 -16.97 2.21 2.65
C VAL A 170 -17.09 3.64 2.07
N SER A 171 -17.42 3.81 0.79
CA SER A 171 -17.52 5.13 0.13
C SER A 171 -18.94 5.57 -0.22
N ILE A 172 -19.99 4.87 0.23
CA ILE A 172 -21.39 5.28 0.00
C ILE A 172 -22.09 5.28 1.36
N ASN A 173 -22.09 6.41 2.05
CA ASN A 173 -23.10 6.81 3.04
C ASN A 173 -22.94 8.32 3.26
N GLU A 174 -23.29 9.11 2.24
CA GLU A 174 -23.77 10.47 2.44
C GLU A 174 -25.30 10.40 2.35
N GLU A 175 -25.97 10.15 3.48
CA GLU A 175 -27.38 10.47 3.60
C GLU A 175 -27.52 11.93 4.09
N SER A 176 -28.32 12.66 3.33
CA SER A 176 -28.81 14.04 3.51
C SER A 176 -28.71 14.61 4.92
N PHE A 177 -27.80 15.57 5.13
CA PHE A 177 -27.76 16.43 6.31
C PHE A 177 -28.44 17.78 6.02
N GLU A 178 -29.60 18.00 6.64
CA GLU A 178 -29.97 19.34 7.10
C GLU A 178 -29.04 19.70 8.27
N ALA A 179 -28.39 20.87 8.19
CA ALA A 179 -27.49 21.39 9.23
C ALA A 179 -28.26 21.66 10.54
N PRO A 180 -27.76 21.28 11.74
CA PRO A 180 -26.50 21.83 12.29
C PRO A 180 -25.66 20.90 13.22
N GLN A 181 -24.36 21.23 13.38
CA GLN A 181 -23.36 20.87 14.42
C GLN A 181 -22.01 20.38 13.85
N PHE A 182 -21.37 21.21 13.01
CA PHE A 182 -20.14 20.86 12.31
C PHE A 182 -18.86 20.85 13.19
N GLU A 183 -18.91 21.52 14.36
CA GLU A 183 -17.71 21.74 15.17
C GLU A 183 -17.48 20.66 16.23
N ALA A 184 -18.55 20.11 16.83
CA ALA A 184 -18.44 18.98 17.75
C ALA A 184 -18.01 17.69 17.03
N VAL A 185 -18.43 17.51 15.78
CA VAL A 185 -18.08 16.33 14.96
C VAL A 185 -16.60 16.38 14.56
N LYS A 186 -16.06 17.55 14.20
CA LYS A 186 -14.62 17.72 13.93
C LYS A 186 -13.75 17.38 15.13
N ASP A 187 -14.14 17.79 16.33
CA ASP A 187 -13.37 17.53 17.54
C ASP A 187 -13.37 16.03 17.90
N VAL A 188 -14.51 15.35 17.73
CA VAL A 188 -14.60 13.90 17.95
C VAL A 188 -13.79 13.13 16.90
N LEU A 189 -13.86 13.50 15.63
CA LEU A 189 -13.06 12.89 14.56
C LEU A 189 -11.57 13.15 14.74
N ASN A 190 -11.17 14.36 15.15
CA ASN A 190 -9.77 14.67 15.45
C ASN A 190 -9.26 13.90 16.67
N GLN A 191 -10.07 13.75 17.72
CA GLN A 191 -9.69 12.96 18.89
C GLN A 191 -9.59 11.46 18.56
N GLN A 192 -10.49 10.92 17.75
CA GLN A 192 -10.44 9.53 17.29
C GLN A 192 -9.24 9.28 16.37
N ASN A 193 -8.97 10.19 15.42
CA ASN A 193 -7.78 10.10 14.55
C ASN A 193 -6.49 10.21 15.35
N LYS A 194 -6.42 11.10 16.35
CA LYS A 194 -5.26 11.24 17.23
C LYS A 194 -5.05 9.98 18.10
N MET A 195 -6.12 9.39 18.64
CA MET A 195 -6.07 8.15 19.41
C MET A 195 -5.62 6.96 18.55
N SER A 196 -6.13 6.86 17.32
CA SER A 196 -5.75 5.83 16.35
C SER A 196 -4.26 5.95 15.97
N ASN A 197 -3.79 7.17 15.67
CA ASN A 197 -2.39 7.43 15.34
C ASN A 197 -1.44 7.11 16.50
N SER A 198 -1.80 7.49 17.73
CA SER A 198 -1.02 7.18 18.93
C SER A 198 -0.93 5.67 19.18
N THR A 199 -2.03 4.95 18.97
CA THR A 199 -2.08 3.48 19.08
C THR A 199 -1.18 2.81 18.03
N MET A 200 -1.28 3.24 16.78
CA MET A 200 -0.43 2.75 15.68
C MET A 200 1.06 3.03 15.93
N LEU A 201 1.39 4.20 16.47
CA LEU A 201 2.78 4.55 16.80
C LEU A 201 3.33 3.68 17.94
N ALA A 202 2.52 3.39 18.96
CA ALA A 202 2.90 2.49 20.04
C ALA A 202 3.17 1.05 19.53
N GLU A 203 2.40 0.56 18.56
CA GLU A 203 2.67 -0.73 17.91
C GLU A 203 3.96 -0.73 17.08
N ARG A 204 4.22 0.35 16.33
CA ARG A 204 5.49 0.52 15.61
C ARG A 204 6.68 0.47 16.58
N LEU A 205 6.57 1.16 17.73
CA LEU A 205 7.60 1.18 18.77
C LEU A 205 7.83 -0.19 19.41
N LYS A 206 6.79 -1.01 19.60
CA LYS A 206 6.96 -2.41 20.04
C LYS A 206 7.76 -3.23 19.02
N ALA A 207 7.48 -3.06 17.72
CA ALA A 207 8.18 -3.79 16.67
C ALA A 207 9.64 -3.33 16.47
N ILE A 208 9.93 -2.06 16.75
CA ILE A 208 11.30 -1.52 16.76
C ILE A 208 12.04 -1.96 18.05
N GLY A 209 11.34 -1.99 19.17
CA GLY A 209 11.93 -2.02 20.51
C GLY A 209 12.15 -0.58 20.98
N MET A 210 11.46 -0.20 22.07
CA MET A 210 11.52 1.17 22.60
C MET A 210 12.95 1.59 23.00
N GLU A 211 13.69 0.70 23.66
CA GLU A 211 15.09 0.92 24.02
C GLU A 211 15.99 1.04 22.78
N CYS A 212 15.81 0.15 21.79
CA CYS A 212 16.53 0.23 20.51
C CYS A 212 16.28 1.56 19.79
N PHE A 213 15.03 2.04 19.76
CA PHE A 213 14.69 3.33 19.14
C PHE A 213 15.45 4.49 19.78
N VAL A 214 15.55 4.51 21.11
CA VAL A 214 16.26 5.57 21.85
C VAL A 214 17.77 5.45 21.67
N ASN A 215 18.36 4.26 21.90
CA ASN A 215 19.81 4.06 21.88
C ASN A 215 20.42 4.33 20.50
N TYR A 216 19.68 4.04 19.43
CA TYR A 216 20.14 4.20 18.06
C TYR A 216 19.50 5.39 17.33
N TYR A 217 18.79 6.28 18.03
CA TYR A 217 18.05 7.38 17.40
C TYR A 217 18.89 8.20 16.41
N HIS A 218 20.07 8.67 16.82
CA HIS A 218 20.95 9.46 15.95
C HIS A 218 21.46 8.66 14.73
N HIS A 219 21.69 7.35 14.88
CA HIS A 219 22.07 6.49 13.77
C HIS A 219 20.93 6.35 12.76
N PHE A 220 19.71 6.18 13.27
CA PHE A 220 18.50 6.12 12.45
C PHE A 220 18.22 7.44 11.74
N ALA A 221 18.39 8.57 12.43
CA ALA A 221 18.15 9.91 11.90
C ALA A 221 19.22 10.35 10.87
N ASN A 222 20.42 9.78 10.92
CA ASN A 222 21.51 10.16 10.03
C ASN A 222 21.38 9.48 8.65
N SER A 223 21.05 10.27 7.63
CA SER A 223 20.93 9.83 6.23
C SER A 223 22.27 9.45 5.59
N ASN A 224 23.39 9.91 6.15
CA ASN A 224 24.73 9.67 5.61
C ASN A 224 25.32 8.33 6.08
N LEU A 225 24.70 7.69 7.08
CA LEU A 225 25.10 6.36 7.53
C LEU A 225 24.46 5.27 6.67
N SER A 226 25.30 4.35 6.19
CA SER A 226 24.85 3.18 5.44
C SER A 226 23.94 2.32 6.32
N SER A 227 22.88 1.79 5.70
CA SER A 227 22.02 0.82 6.38
C SER A 227 22.79 -0.42 6.82
N ALA A 228 23.79 -0.86 6.04
CA ALA A 228 24.61 -2.02 6.36
C ALA A 228 25.38 -1.81 7.68
N ASP A 229 26.02 -0.65 7.83
CA ASP A 229 26.83 -0.32 9.00
C ASP A 229 25.96 -0.26 10.26
N ILE A 230 24.76 0.33 10.18
CA ILE A 230 23.83 0.38 11.32
C ILE A 230 23.33 -1.02 11.68
N ILE A 231 23.04 -1.86 10.68
CA ILE A 231 22.63 -3.25 10.90
C ILE A 231 23.74 -4.04 11.58
N GLU A 232 24.98 -3.89 11.12
CA GLU A 232 26.15 -4.55 11.68
C GLU A 232 26.41 -4.09 13.12
N GLN A 233 26.31 -2.79 13.39
CA GLN A 233 26.40 -2.24 14.75
C GLN A 233 25.33 -2.83 15.67
N MET A 234 24.07 -2.84 15.25
CA MET A 234 22.98 -3.42 16.04
C MET A 234 23.16 -4.94 16.23
N HIS A 235 23.61 -5.66 15.20
CA HIS A 235 23.86 -7.09 15.26
C HIS A 235 24.97 -7.42 16.27
N SER A 236 26.07 -6.67 16.23
CA SER A 236 27.25 -6.88 17.08
C SER A 236 27.05 -6.45 18.53
N HIS A 237 26.37 -5.32 18.78
CA HIS A 237 26.22 -4.77 20.12
C HIS A 237 25.04 -5.37 20.89
N GLU A 238 23.95 -5.70 20.19
CA GLU A 238 22.69 -6.14 20.82
C GLU A 238 22.42 -7.64 20.59
N GLY A 239 23.16 -8.30 19.70
CA GLY A 239 22.95 -9.71 19.36
C GLY A 239 21.66 -9.99 18.56
N TYR A 240 20.99 -8.96 18.03
CA TYR A 240 19.81 -9.13 17.19
C TYR A 240 20.13 -9.86 15.90
N THR A 241 19.22 -10.68 15.38
CA THR A 241 19.43 -11.28 14.03
C THR A 241 19.47 -10.19 12.96
N GLU A 242 20.20 -10.43 11.86
CA GLU A 242 20.32 -9.47 10.77
C GLU A 242 18.95 -9.07 10.18
N LYS A 243 18.02 -10.04 10.08
CA LYS A 243 16.63 -9.80 9.69
C LYS A 243 15.92 -8.85 10.66
N SER A 244 16.10 -9.04 11.96
CA SER A 244 15.53 -8.17 13.00
C SER A 244 16.10 -6.75 12.92
N CYS A 245 17.42 -6.61 12.77
CA CYS A 245 18.08 -5.31 12.59
C CYS A 245 17.50 -4.54 11.40
N ARG A 246 17.34 -5.20 10.24
CA ARG A 246 16.71 -4.61 9.05
C ARG A 246 15.31 -4.07 9.34
N THR A 247 14.49 -4.86 10.03
CA THR A 247 13.12 -4.44 10.40
C THR A 247 13.13 -3.25 11.35
N ARG A 248 13.96 -3.27 12.40
CA ARG A 248 14.07 -2.18 13.39
C ARG A 248 14.53 -0.89 12.75
N LEU A 249 15.62 -0.94 11.97
CA LEU A 249 16.16 0.20 11.24
C LEU A 249 15.12 0.83 10.30
N SER A 250 14.46 0.01 9.47
CA SER A 250 13.47 0.48 8.51
C SER A 250 12.29 1.17 9.19
N LYS A 251 11.75 0.55 10.25
CA LYS A 251 10.62 1.10 11.00
C LYS A 251 11.01 2.36 11.78
N ALA A 252 12.19 2.40 12.40
CA ALA A 252 12.68 3.58 13.11
C ALA A 252 12.90 4.77 12.17
N ARG A 253 13.55 4.56 11.02
CA ARG A 253 13.70 5.58 9.97
C ARG A 253 12.35 6.08 9.44
N LYS A 254 11.36 5.19 9.33
CA LYS A 254 10.00 5.59 8.93
C LYS A 254 9.36 6.52 9.98
N VAL A 255 9.43 6.19 11.27
CA VAL A 255 8.92 7.06 12.35
C VAL A 255 9.56 8.45 12.28
N ILE A 256 10.89 8.52 12.10
CA ILE A 256 11.62 9.79 12.01
C ILE A 256 11.22 10.58 10.75
N ARG A 257 11.17 9.92 9.59
CA ARG A 257 10.79 10.56 8.31
C ARG A 257 9.34 11.03 8.30
N ASP A 258 8.44 10.34 8.99
CA ASP A 258 7.04 10.72 9.14
C ASP A 258 6.87 11.93 10.10
N GLY A 259 7.98 12.47 10.67
CA GLY A 259 7.96 13.62 11.59
C GLY A 259 7.48 13.26 13.01
N LEU A 260 7.43 11.97 13.34
CA LEU A 260 6.84 11.47 14.58
C LEU A 260 7.87 11.29 15.71
N SER A 261 9.08 11.82 15.58
CA SER A 261 10.16 11.62 16.55
C SER A 261 9.80 12.07 17.96
N ILE A 262 9.28 13.30 18.11
CA ILE A 262 8.94 13.85 19.44
C ILE A 262 7.81 13.06 20.08
N GLU A 263 6.77 12.72 19.32
CA GLU A 263 5.64 11.92 19.82
C GLU A 263 6.10 10.51 20.23
N ALA A 264 6.96 9.88 19.43
CA ALA A 264 7.51 8.56 19.73
C ALA A 264 8.37 8.58 21.00
N LEU A 265 9.26 9.56 21.15
CA LEU A 265 10.10 9.71 22.33
C LEU A 265 9.27 10.01 23.59
N THR A 266 8.20 10.80 23.45
CA THR A 266 7.27 11.11 24.55
C THR A 266 6.56 9.85 25.03
N LEU A 267 6.03 9.04 24.10
CA LEU A 267 5.42 7.75 24.42
C LEU A 267 6.39 6.79 25.11
N ILE A 268 7.67 6.82 24.76
CA ILE A 268 8.70 6.00 25.42
C ILE A 268 9.01 6.52 26.83
N ALA A 269 9.13 7.84 27.01
CA ALA A 269 9.39 8.46 28.30
C ALA A 269 8.26 8.16 29.31
N ASP A 270 7.01 8.15 28.85
CA ASP A 270 5.82 7.86 29.65
C ASP A 270 5.58 6.36 29.87
N SER A 271 6.36 5.47 29.23
CA SER A 271 6.18 4.02 29.32
C SER A 271 6.58 3.46 30.68
N GLY A 272 5.62 2.89 31.42
CA GLY A 272 5.86 2.28 32.74
C GLY A 272 6.75 1.03 32.75
N ARG A 273 7.09 0.45 31.58
CA ARG A 273 7.83 -0.83 31.46
C ARG A 273 9.30 -0.67 31.08
N ILE A 274 9.79 0.55 30.92
CA ILE A 274 11.13 0.88 30.42
C ILE A 274 12.03 1.37 31.56
N GLN A 275 13.33 1.05 31.48
CA GLN A 275 14.33 1.49 32.46
C GLN A 275 14.46 3.02 32.51
N ASP A 276 14.71 3.56 33.70
CA ASP A 276 14.79 5.01 33.91
C ASP A 276 15.93 5.69 33.14
N SER A 277 17.02 4.97 32.86
CA SER A 277 18.12 5.42 32.02
C SER A 277 17.65 5.74 30.59
N VAL A 278 16.85 4.84 30.00
CA VAL A 278 16.29 5.00 28.65
C VAL A 278 15.29 6.14 28.62
N LYS A 279 14.46 6.30 29.65
CA LYS A 279 13.53 7.46 29.76
C LYS A 279 14.28 8.79 29.79
N LYS A 280 15.35 8.88 30.58
CA LYS A 280 16.20 10.09 30.63
C LYS A 280 16.83 10.40 29.28
N SER A 281 17.31 9.38 28.56
CA SER A 281 17.83 9.54 27.20
C SER A 281 16.76 10.02 26.23
N ALA A 282 15.53 9.49 26.31
CA ALA A 282 14.41 9.94 25.48
C ALA A 282 14.06 11.42 25.74
N LEU A 283 13.98 11.83 27.00
CA LEU A 283 13.73 13.23 27.38
C LEU A 283 14.84 14.17 26.89
N LYS A 284 16.10 13.73 26.94
CA LYS A 284 17.22 14.49 26.39
C LYS A 284 17.08 14.68 24.89
N LEU A 285 16.78 13.61 24.15
CA LEU A 285 16.56 13.67 22.71
C LEU A 285 15.40 14.62 22.33
N ILE A 286 14.32 14.64 23.12
CA ILE A 286 13.22 15.60 22.91
C ILE A 286 13.73 17.04 23.04
N SER A 287 14.57 17.31 24.04
CA SER A 287 15.16 18.64 24.23
C SER A 287 16.08 19.04 23.07
N ASP A 288 16.79 18.09 22.46
CA ASP A 288 17.72 18.35 21.36
C ASP A 288 17.00 18.57 20.01
N LEU A 289 15.71 18.17 19.91
CA LEU A 289 14.89 18.26 18.69
C LEU A 289 13.97 19.48 18.64
N ASN A 290 13.82 20.20 19.77
CA ASN A 290 13.07 21.47 19.86
C ASN A 290 14.00 22.66 19.60
#